data_AF-A0A7S0B0R0-F1
#
_entry.id   AF-A0A7S0B0R0-F1
#
_cell.length_a   1.000
_cell.length_b   1.000
_cell.length_c   1.000
_cell.angle_alpha   90.00
_cell.angle_beta   90.00
_cell.angle_gamma   90.00
#
_symmetry.space_group_name_H-M   'P 1'
#
loop_
_entity.id
_entity.type
_entity.pdbx_description
1 polymer ?
#
loop_
_entity_poly.entity_id
_entity_poly.type
_entity_poly.pdbx_seq_one_letter_code
_entity_poly.pdbx_strand_id
1 'polypeptide(L)'
;MHLRMNPIMRFLPSSYLSFLVVCTVLLSPISVLGKGKDDEGSANAQVPAELVAKALNHVINTSHASPDTAESIISSVQSGDVDMLYNVANVMNRQPASDDDKLASIQIFHALADGPSHHILSMVELGHTYSKEDKFEAIRYFAQAGEDGPHQASLYNAGRLFLEIEPVDHVRALGYIRTAATLADDKGTAMYAKPQMTETATKAYHDLSTALVASVQAGGLAFEQMMNLFPYASISNYPKPSSKGDKLWDGAMDRIVKFINQEKESGESVDISALESVRNDLTKLQEVGKNDLSGLQIELIDAILTEALRIIQGGDEL
;
A
#
# COMPACT_ATOMS: atom_id res chain seq x y z
N MET A 1 -8.91 -4.96 14.15
CA MET A 1 -9.72 -3.96 13.42
C MET A 1 -9.02 -3.78 12.08
N HIS A 2 -9.51 -4.40 11.01
CA HIS A 2 -8.83 -4.44 9.72
C HIS A 2 -8.55 -3.03 9.19
N LEU A 3 -7.31 -2.79 8.73
CA LEU A 3 -6.92 -1.63 7.94
C LEU A 3 -7.83 -1.57 6.72
N ARG A 4 -8.90 -0.78 6.79
CA ARG A 4 -9.71 -0.43 5.62
C ARG A 4 -8.90 0.58 4.82
N MET A 5 -7.99 0.11 3.97
CA MET A 5 -7.78 0.80 2.71
C MET A 5 -9.14 0.87 2.01
N ASN A 6 -9.49 2.06 1.51
CA ASN A 6 -10.76 2.29 0.84
C ASN A 6 -10.93 1.24 -0.29
N PRO A 7 -12.04 0.49 -0.40
CA PRO A 7 -12.19 -0.63 -1.34
C PRO A 7 -12.14 -0.26 -2.83
N ILE A 8 -11.95 1.03 -3.16
CA ILE A 8 -11.79 1.52 -4.53
C ILE A 8 -10.46 1.02 -5.18
N MET A 9 -9.46 0.59 -4.40
CA MET A 9 -8.17 0.15 -4.94
C MET A 9 -8.06 -1.34 -5.31
N ARG A 10 -9.15 -2.13 -5.34
CA ARG A 10 -9.06 -3.58 -5.67
C ARG A 10 -9.19 -3.96 -7.14
N PHE A 11 -9.52 -3.04 -8.05
CA PHE A 11 -9.50 -3.33 -9.49
C PHE A 11 -9.26 -2.05 -10.26
N LEU A 12 -8.26 -2.05 -11.14
CA LEU A 12 -8.34 -1.55 -12.53
C LEU A 12 -6.97 -1.76 -13.21
N PRO A 13 -6.85 -2.66 -14.20
CA PRO A 13 -5.79 -2.58 -15.18
C PRO A 13 -6.15 -1.54 -16.25
N SER A 14 -5.12 -0.82 -16.71
CA SER A 14 -5.14 0.09 -17.85
C SER A 14 -5.57 -0.62 -19.12
N SER A 15 -6.72 -0.24 -19.69
CA SER A 15 -6.90 0.05 -21.13
C SER A 15 -8.36 0.43 -21.46
N TYR A 16 -8.51 1.23 -22.50
CA TYR A 16 -9.69 1.96 -22.97
C TYR A 16 -10.98 1.14 -23.20
N LEU A 17 -12.09 1.89 -23.06
CA LEU A 17 -13.40 1.75 -23.72
C LEU A 17 -14.39 0.66 -23.22
N SER A 18 -15.51 1.16 -22.69
CA SER A 18 -16.87 0.62 -22.79
C SER A 18 -17.14 -0.77 -22.19
N PHE A 19 -17.90 -0.83 -21.09
CA PHE A 19 -19.23 -1.43 -21.04
C PHE A 19 -19.81 -1.39 -19.62
N LEU A 20 -20.99 -0.79 -19.53
CA LEU A 20 -21.90 -0.87 -18.39
C LEU A 20 -22.59 -2.23 -18.45
N VAL A 21 -22.32 -3.13 -17.50
CA VAL A 21 -23.20 -4.27 -17.20
C VAL A 21 -23.31 -4.41 -15.69
N VAL A 22 -24.46 -3.98 -15.20
CA VAL A 22 -25.03 -4.40 -13.93
C VAL A 22 -25.22 -5.92 -13.96
N CYS A 23 -24.53 -6.64 -13.07
CA CYS A 23 -24.90 -8.01 -12.71
C CYS A 23 -24.69 -8.24 -11.22
N THR A 24 -25.82 -8.26 -10.53
CA THR A 24 -26.09 -8.92 -9.26
C THR A 24 -25.38 -10.27 -9.15
N VAL A 25 -24.46 -10.41 -8.19
CA VAL A 25 -24.02 -11.73 -7.71
C VAL A 25 -24.31 -11.82 -6.21
N LEU A 26 -25.05 -12.88 -5.93
CA LEU A 26 -25.64 -13.32 -4.68
C LEU A 26 -24.66 -13.31 -3.50
N LEU A 27 -25.07 -12.59 -2.45
CA LEU A 27 -24.61 -12.79 -1.08
C LEU A 27 -24.94 -14.22 -0.65
N SER A 28 -23.91 -15.03 -0.40
CA SER A 28 -24.01 -16.17 0.50
C SER A 28 -23.38 -15.80 1.85
N PRO A 29 -23.97 -16.20 2.98
CA PRO A 29 -23.54 -15.75 4.29
C PRO A 29 -22.24 -16.44 4.70
N ILE A 30 -21.19 -15.66 4.95
CA ILE A 30 -20.03 -16.15 5.72
C ILE A 30 -20.49 -16.24 7.17
N SER A 31 -20.70 -17.47 7.61
CA SER A 31 -21.01 -17.80 9.00
C SER A 31 -19.91 -17.29 9.93
N VAL A 32 -20.33 -16.43 10.85
CA VAL A 32 -19.60 -16.09 12.07
C VAL A 32 -19.71 -17.25 13.05
N LEU A 33 -18.62 -17.99 13.24
CA LEU A 33 -18.29 -18.71 14.46
C LEU A 33 -16.80 -18.42 14.68
N GLY A 34 -16.33 -17.84 15.77
CA GLY A 34 -16.64 -18.15 17.16
C GLY A 34 -15.30 -18.45 17.81
N LYS A 35 -14.90 -17.65 18.79
CA LYS A 35 -13.62 -17.77 19.53
C LYS A 35 -13.32 -19.22 19.96
N GLY A 36 -12.17 -19.74 19.54
CA GLY A 36 -11.26 -20.58 20.31
C GLY A 36 -9.85 -20.10 19.93
N LYS A 37 -9.11 -19.40 20.80
CA LYS A 37 -8.05 -20.02 21.62
C LYS A 37 -8.10 -21.54 21.61
N ASP A 38 -7.02 -22.11 21.06
CA ASP A 38 -6.42 -23.43 21.29
C ASP A 38 -5.96 -24.00 19.92
N ASP A 39 -4.69 -24.42 19.88
CA ASP A 39 -3.86 -24.90 18.75
C ASP A 39 -3.21 -23.85 17.82
N GLU A 40 -2.16 -23.18 18.33
CA GLU A 40 -0.99 -22.81 17.51
C GLU A 40 -0.26 -24.10 17.09
N GLY A 41 -0.84 -24.85 16.16
CA GLY A 41 -0.07 -25.77 15.36
C GLY A 41 0.85 -24.94 14.47
N SER A 42 2.16 -24.91 14.78
CA SER A 42 3.18 -24.38 13.87
C SER A 42 2.89 -24.91 12.47
N ALA A 43 2.45 -24.04 11.56
CA ALA A 43 2.20 -24.42 10.19
C ALA A 43 3.56 -24.70 9.55
N ASN A 44 4.00 -25.96 9.59
CA ASN A 44 5.21 -26.39 8.94
C ASN A 44 5.21 -25.89 7.49
N ALA A 45 6.32 -25.30 7.07
CA ALA A 45 6.41 -24.71 5.75
C ALA A 45 6.24 -25.78 4.67
N GLN A 46 5.45 -25.50 3.64
CA GLN A 46 5.34 -26.35 2.46
C GLN A 46 6.46 -26.02 1.47
N VAL A 47 7.71 -26.28 1.88
CA VAL A 47 8.88 -26.10 1.01
C VAL A 47 9.13 -27.39 0.22
N PRO A 48 9.31 -27.31 -1.12
CA PRO A 48 9.70 -28.47 -1.93
C PRO A 48 10.92 -29.20 -1.37
N ALA A 49 10.87 -30.54 -1.32
CA ALA A 49 11.93 -31.36 -0.73
C ALA A 49 13.31 -31.12 -1.35
N GLU A 50 13.38 -30.78 -2.65
CA GLU A 50 14.64 -30.42 -3.31
C GLU A 50 15.27 -29.16 -2.70
N LEU A 51 14.47 -28.15 -2.37
CA LEU A 51 14.97 -26.91 -1.76
C LEU A 51 15.40 -27.14 -0.31
N VAL A 52 14.69 -27.99 0.42
CA VAL A 52 15.10 -28.45 1.76
C VAL A 52 16.46 -29.16 1.67
N ALA A 53 16.64 -30.05 0.69
CA ALA A 53 17.93 -30.73 0.48
C ALA A 53 19.07 -29.75 0.14
N LYS A 54 18.80 -28.72 -0.68
CA LYS A 54 19.78 -27.65 -0.97
C LYS A 54 20.14 -26.85 0.28
N ALA A 55 19.15 -26.47 1.09
CA ALA A 55 19.38 -25.78 2.37
C ALA A 55 20.23 -26.62 3.33
N LEU A 56 19.94 -27.91 3.46
CA LEU A 56 20.74 -28.84 4.28
C LEU A 56 22.17 -28.98 3.78
N ASN A 57 22.35 -29.15 2.46
CA ASN A 57 23.69 -29.22 1.87
C ASN A 57 24.48 -27.94 2.11
N HIS A 58 23.83 -26.77 2.02
CA HIS A 58 24.48 -25.51 2.36
C HIS A 58 24.95 -25.51 3.82
N VAL A 59 24.06 -25.83 4.78
CA VAL A 59 24.42 -25.89 6.21
C VAL A 59 25.60 -26.84 6.47
N ILE A 60 25.60 -28.03 5.88
CA ILE A 60 26.69 -29.01 6.05
C ILE A 60 28.03 -28.46 5.54
N ASN A 61 28.01 -27.73 4.41
CA ASN A 61 29.21 -27.26 3.74
C ASN A 61 29.72 -25.91 4.27
N THR A 62 28.88 -25.10 4.92
CA THR A 62 29.24 -23.74 5.37
C THR A 62 29.22 -23.57 6.89
N SER A 63 28.72 -24.55 7.66
CA SER A 63 28.67 -24.45 9.11
C SER A 63 30.07 -24.52 9.74
N HIS A 64 30.51 -23.40 10.32
CA HIS A 64 31.59 -23.36 11.31
C HIS A 64 31.08 -23.60 12.75
N ALA A 65 29.81 -23.98 12.91
CA ALA A 65 29.20 -24.18 14.22
C ALA A 65 29.67 -25.50 14.85
N SER A 66 29.51 -25.62 16.18
CA SER A 66 29.75 -26.90 16.85
C SER A 66 28.85 -28.00 16.29
N PRO A 67 29.27 -29.29 16.34
CA PRO A 67 28.47 -30.42 15.86
C PRO A 67 27.03 -30.41 16.39
N ASP A 68 26.86 -30.17 17.70
CA ASP A 68 25.53 -30.10 18.35
C ASP A 68 24.63 -28.98 17.78
N THR A 69 25.24 -27.86 17.36
CA THR A 69 24.50 -26.75 16.73
C THR A 69 24.09 -27.09 15.30
N ALA A 70 24.96 -27.76 14.55
CA ALA A 70 24.65 -28.20 13.19
C ALA A 70 23.53 -29.25 13.17
N GLU A 71 23.55 -30.22 14.10
CA GLU A 71 22.49 -31.22 14.25
C GLU A 71 21.14 -30.58 14.56
N SER A 72 21.11 -29.58 15.45
CA SER A 72 19.90 -28.82 15.77
C SER A 72 19.32 -28.12 14.55
N ILE A 73 20.15 -27.41 13.77
CA ILE A 73 19.73 -26.71 12.54
C ILE A 73 19.19 -27.72 11.52
N ILE A 74 19.89 -28.83 11.30
CA ILE A 74 19.48 -29.88 10.36
C ILE A 74 18.10 -30.43 10.73
N SER A 75 17.88 -30.74 12.01
CA SER A 75 16.61 -31.25 12.52
C SER A 75 15.46 -30.26 12.27
N SER A 76 15.67 -28.97 12.60
CA SER A 76 14.68 -27.91 12.36
C SER A 76 14.35 -27.70 10.88
N VAL A 77 15.35 -27.72 10.00
CA VAL A 77 15.13 -27.61 8.55
C VAL A 77 14.34 -28.81 8.02
N GLN A 78 14.66 -30.03 8.50
CA GLN A 78 13.95 -31.25 8.10
C GLN A 78 12.49 -31.28 8.59
N SER A 79 12.21 -30.70 9.76
CA SER A 79 10.84 -30.60 10.29
C SER A 79 9.99 -29.51 9.60
N GLY A 80 10.59 -28.68 8.74
CA GLY A 80 9.90 -27.59 8.07
C GLY A 80 9.72 -26.36 8.95
N ASP A 81 10.60 -26.15 9.93
CA ASP A 81 10.60 -24.95 10.78
C ASP A 81 10.80 -23.69 9.93
N VAL A 82 9.78 -22.83 9.91
CA VAL A 82 9.70 -21.63 9.06
C VAL A 82 10.85 -20.68 9.34
N ASP A 83 11.14 -20.41 10.61
CA ASP A 83 12.16 -19.45 11.04
C ASP A 83 13.56 -19.97 10.70
N MET A 84 13.81 -21.26 10.92
CA MET A 84 15.08 -21.88 10.56
C MET A 84 15.29 -21.92 9.04
N LEU A 85 14.27 -22.31 8.28
CA LEU A 85 14.32 -22.28 6.82
C LEU A 85 14.59 -20.86 6.29
N TYR A 86 13.95 -19.85 6.86
CA TYR A 86 14.25 -18.45 6.55
C TYR A 86 15.69 -18.09 6.88
N ASN A 87 16.18 -18.43 8.08
CA ASN A 87 17.53 -18.09 8.51
C ASN A 87 18.59 -18.72 7.59
N VAL A 88 18.42 -19.99 7.24
CA VAL A 88 19.33 -20.68 6.30
C VAL A 88 19.26 -20.05 4.92
N ALA A 89 18.06 -19.80 4.37
CA ALA A 89 17.91 -19.13 3.08
C ALA A 89 18.52 -17.72 3.09
N ASN A 90 18.39 -16.97 4.19
CA ASN A 90 18.99 -15.66 4.33
C ASN A 90 20.53 -15.70 4.30
N VAL A 91 21.15 -16.71 4.92
CA VAL A 91 22.59 -16.94 4.79
C VAL A 91 22.95 -17.31 3.35
N MET A 92 22.22 -18.23 2.72
CA MET A 92 22.42 -18.61 1.32
C MET A 92 22.32 -17.40 0.37
N ASN A 93 21.41 -16.46 0.61
CA ASN A 93 21.24 -15.28 -0.23
C ASN A 93 22.37 -14.25 -0.05
N ARG A 94 22.81 -14.03 1.19
CA ARG A 94 23.83 -13.02 1.54
C ARG A 94 25.25 -13.51 1.31
N GLN A 95 25.48 -14.81 1.48
CA GLN A 95 26.77 -15.48 1.38
C GLN A 95 26.61 -16.78 0.57
N PRO A 96 26.19 -16.68 -0.70
CA PRO A 96 25.99 -17.87 -1.53
C PRO A 96 27.32 -18.61 -1.73
N ALA A 97 27.31 -19.94 -1.56
CA ALA A 97 28.46 -20.75 -1.98
C ALA A 97 28.48 -20.94 -3.51
N SER A 98 27.34 -20.72 -4.17
CA SER A 98 27.16 -20.79 -5.63
C SER A 98 25.96 -19.95 -6.08
N ASP A 99 25.85 -19.67 -7.39
CA ASP A 99 24.65 -19.02 -7.95
C ASP A 99 23.38 -19.86 -7.73
N ASP A 100 23.52 -21.19 -7.72
CA ASP A 100 22.43 -22.12 -7.43
C ASP A 100 21.93 -21.97 -5.98
N ASP A 101 22.82 -21.72 -5.01
CA ASP A 101 22.42 -21.42 -3.62
C ASP A 101 21.61 -20.13 -3.55
N LYS A 102 22.07 -19.10 -4.27
CA LYS A 102 21.34 -17.83 -4.31
C LYS A 102 19.94 -18.03 -4.90
N LEU A 103 19.82 -18.75 -6.02
CA LEU A 103 18.53 -19.04 -6.63
C LEU A 103 17.64 -19.87 -5.69
N ALA A 104 18.19 -20.91 -5.05
CA ALA A 104 17.46 -21.75 -4.11
C ALA A 104 16.96 -20.95 -2.91
N SER A 105 17.74 -19.98 -2.41
CA SER A 105 17.30 -19.10 -1.32
C SER A 105 16.07 -18.27 -1.68
N ILE A 106 16.02 -17.73 -2.91
CA ILE A 106 14.88 -16.96 -3.41
C ILE A 106 13.65 -17.88 -3.54
N GLN A 107 13.83 -19.11 -4.05
CA GLN A 107 12.75 -20.09 -4.13
C GLN A 107 12.23 -20.50 -2.74
N ILE A 108 13.11 -20.62 -1.74
CA ILE A 108 12.69 -20.85 -0.35
C ILE A 108 11.92 -19.65 0.17
N PHE A 109 12.38 -18.42 -0.04
CA PHE A 109 11.63 -17.24 0.36
C PHE A 109 10.23 -17.20 -0.24
N HIS A 110 10.07 -17.52 -1.53
CA HIS A 110 8.76 -17.66 -2.18
C HIS A 110 7.89 -18.70 -1.47
N ALA A 111 8.41 -19.90 -1.22
CA ALA A 111 7.66 -20.95 -0.54
C ALA A 111 7.20 -20.54 0.87
N LEU A 112 8.00 -19.74 1.58
CA LEU A 112 7.67 -19.24 2.92
C LEU A 112 6.70 -18.06 2.89
N ALA A 113 6.85 -17.13 1.94
CA ALA A 113 6.06 -15.91 1.82
C ALA A 113 4.67 -16.16 1.19
N ASP A 114 4.65 -16.87 0.06
CA ASP A 114 3.45 -17.13 -0.74
C ASP A 114 2.72 -18.42 -0.31
N GLY A 115 3.39 -19.27 0.49
CA GLY A 115 2.82 -20.48 1.05
C GLY A 115 2.01 -20.26 2.34
N PRO A 116 1.53 -21.35 2.97
CA PRO A 116 0.63 -21.27 4.12
C PRO A 116 1.20 -20.56 5.35
N SER A 117 2.52 -20.46 5.47
CA SER A 117 3.20 -19.77 6.57
C SER A 117 3.06 -18.25 6.49
N HIS A 118 2.81 -17.68 5.29
CA HIS A 118 2.73 -16.24 5.07
C HIS A 118 3.85 -15.45 5.77
N HIS A 119 5.09 -15.92 5.61
CA HIS A 119 6.20 -15.48 6.43
C HIS A 119 6.67 -14.06 6.04
N ILE A 120 6.46 -13.11 6.95
CA ILE A 120 6.69 -11.68 6.72
C ILE A 120 8.14 -11.38 6.35
N LEU A 121 9.13 -11.94 7.03
CA LEU A 121 10.53 -11.62 6.74
C LEU A 121 10.98 -12.15 5.37
N SER A 122 10.41 -13.26 4.91
CA SER A 122 10.63 -13.75 3.55
C SER A 122 10.04 -12.80 2.50
N MET A 123 8.87 -12.20 2.77
CA MET A 123 8.33 -11.13 1.91
C MET A 123 9.27 -9.92 1.87
N VAL A 124 9.86 -9.53 3.02
CA VAL A 124 10.82 -8.42 3.06
C VAL A 124 12.05 -8.72 2.17
N GLU A 125 12.63 -9.90 2.29
CA GLU A 125 13.80 -10.30 1.49
C GLU A 125 13.46 -10.41 -0.01
N LEU A 126 12.27 -10.87 -0.38
CA LEU A 126 11.80 -10.85 -1.78
C LEU A 126 11.62 -9.41 -2.30
N GLY A 127 11.05 -8.52 -1.48
CA GLY A 127 10.95 -7.10 -1.80
C GLY A 127 12.33 -6.48 -2.11
N HIS A 128 13.34 -6.79 -1.30
CA HIS A 128 14.71 -6.35 -1.56
C HIS A 128 15.30 -7.00 -2.82
N THR A 129 15.07 -8.29 -3.02
CA THR A 129 15.56 -9.06 -4.19
C THR A 129 15.06 -8.44 -5.50
N TYR A 130 13.78 -8.10 -5.58
CA TYR A 130 13.18 -7.56 -6.80
C TYR A 130 13.37 -6.05 -6.98
N SER A 131 13.74 -5.30 -5.92
CA SER A 131 13.72 -3.83 -5.91
C SER A 131 14.48 -3.10 -7.04
N LYS A 132 15.45 -3.76 -7.67
CA LYS A 132 16.23 -3.19 -8.79
C LYS A 132 15.73 -3.63 -10.16
N GLU A 133 15.35 -4.89 -10.30
CA GLU A 133 15.07 -5.53 -11.60
C GLU A 133 13.57 -5.58 -11.90
N ASP A 134 12.73 -5.74 -10.88
CA ASP A 134 11.27 -5.80 -10.99
C ASP A 134 10.63 -5.01 -9.85
N LYS A 135 10.44 -3.70 -10.08
CA LYS A 135 9.86 -2.81 -9.08
C LYS A 135 8.41 -3.17 -8.75
N PHE A 136 7.66 -3.77 -9.67
CA PHE A 136 6.25 -4.13 -9.41
C PHE A 136 6.17 -5.31 -8.44
N GLU A 137 6.98 -6.34 -8.64
CA GLU A 137 7.08 -7.45 -7.68
C GLU A 137 7.63 -6.98 -6.33
N ALA A 138 8.64 -6.10 -6.33
CA ALA A 138 9.16 -5.52 -5.10
C ALA A 138 8.10 -4.75 -4.30
N ILE A 139 7.31 -3.92 -4.99
CA ILE A 139 6.17 -3.21 -4.41
C ILE A 139 5.19 -4.20 -3.80
N ARG A 140 4.80 -5.26 -4.53
CA ARG A 140 3.86 -6.26 -4.05
C ARG A 140 4.31 -6.86 -2.73
N TYR A 141 5.56 -7.32 -2.66
CA TYR A 141 6.10 -7.95 -1.45
C TYR A 141 6.28 -6.99 -0.28
N PHE A 142 6.75 -5.76 -0.54
CA PHE A 142 6.86 -4.76 0.52
C PHE A 142 5.48 -4.32 1.05
N ALA A 143 4.50 -4.14 0.16
CA ALA A 143 3.12 -3.84 0.56
C ALA A 143 2.56 -4.98 1.41
N GLN A 144 2.70 -6.24 0.96
CA GLN A 144 2.23 -7.40 1.70
C GLN A 144 2.87 -7.53 3.09
N ALA A 145 4.20 -7.41 3.19
CA ALA A 145 4.89 -7.41 4.48
C ALA A 145 4.44 -6.26 5.40
N GLY A 146 4.14 -5.10 4.81
CA GLY A 146 3.66 -3.92 5.51
C GLY A 146 2.21 -4.00 5.99
N GLU A 147 1.35 -4.71 5.26
CA GLU A 147 -0.09 -4.83 5.53
C GLU A 147 -0.41 -6.04 6.41
N ASP A 148 0.19 -7.19 6.11
CA ASP A 148 -0.02 -8.43 6.86
C ASP A 148 0.81 -8.46 8.15
N GLY A 149 2.05 -7.96 8.10
CA GLY A 149 3.06 -8.03 9.16
C GLY A 149 3.40 -6.72 9.87
N PRO A 150 2.52 -5.71 9.80
CA PRO A 150 2.82 -4.28 10.02
C PRO A 150 4.28 -3.83 9.87
N HIS A 151 5.01 -4.33 8.86
CA HIS A 151 6.45 -4.10 8.77
C HIS A 151 6.75 -2.67 8.28
N GLN A 152 7.06 -1.78 9.21
CA GLN A 152 7.18 -0.33 8.97
C GLN A 152 8.14 0.04 7.82
N ALA A 153 9.31 -0.59 7.77
CA ALA A 153 10.29 -0.31 6.71
C ALA A 153 9.80 -0.79 5.34
N SER A 154 8.98 -1.84 5.29
CA SER A 154 8.38 -2.32 4.04
C SER A 154 7.33 -1.35 3.53
N LEU A 155 6.47 -0.83 4.41
CA LEU A 155 5.54 0.26 4.05
C LEU A 155 6.30 1.44 3.43
N TYR A 156 7.38 1.90 4.07
CA TYR A 156 8.22 2.97 3.54
C TYR A 156 8.82 2.62 2.16
N ASN A 157 9.37 1.41 2.01
CA ASN A 157 9.99 0.97 0.75
C ASN A 157 8.97 0.84 -0.39
N ALA A 158 7.77 0.32 -0.12
CA ALA A 158 6.69 0.28 -1.10
C ALA A 158 6.34 1.70 -1.57
N GLY A 159 6.17 2.63 -0.63
CA GLY A 159 5.88 4.04 -0.93
C GLY A 159 6.96 4.71 -1.77
N ARG A 160 8.25 4.47 -1.48
CA ARG A 160 9.37 4.97 -2.30
C ARG A 160 9.33 4.40 -3.72
N LEU A 161 9.09 3.10 -3.87
CA LEU A 161 9.10 2.46 -5.19
C LEU A 161 7.94 2.93 -6.09
N PHE A 162 6.79 3.31 -5.51
CA PHE A 162 5.71 3.94 -6.29
C PHE A 162 6.11 5.27 -6.95
N LEU A 163 7.17 5.93 -6.46
CA LEU A 163 7.77 7.13 -7.07
C LEU A 163 8.79 6.80 -8.18
N GLU A 164 9.17 5.53 -8.33
CA GLU A 164 10.22 5.08 -9.25
C GLU A 164 9.70 4.24 -10.43
N ILE A 165 8.39 3.97 -10.46
CA ILE A 165 7.71 3.27 -11.55
C ILE A 165 7.07 4.29 -12.51
N GLU A 166 6.77 3.85 -13.73
CA GLU A 166 6.09 4.65 -14.74
C GLU A 166 4.74 4.04 -15.12
N PRO A 167 3.64 4.81 -15.10
CA PRO A 167 3.55 6.18 -14.59
C PRO A 167 3.73 6.23 -13.05
N VAL A 168 4.28 7.35 -12.56
CA VAL A 168 4.44 7.61 -11.12
C VAL A 168 3.09 7.58 -10.41
N ASP A 169 3.02 6.86 -9.28
CA ASP A 169 1.80 6.76 -8.46
C ASP A 169 1.94 7.53 -7.14
N HIS A 170 1.68 8.84 -7.20
CA HIS A 170 1.76 9.72 -6.04
C HIS A 170 0.78 9.35 -4.93
N VAL A 171 -0.38 8.78 -5.27
CA VAL A 171 -1.43 8.44 -4.31
C VAL A 171 -0.97 7.30 -3.42
N ARG A 172 -0.52 6.19 -4.03
CA ARG A 172 0.01 5.04 -3.28
C ARG A 172 1.32 5.40 -2.60
N ALA A 173 2.22 6.15 -3.25
CA ALA A 173 3.46 6.61 -2.63
C ALA A 173 3.21 7.37 -1.32
N LEU A 174 2.38 8.42 -1.36
CA LEU A 174 2.06 9.24 -0.20
C LEU A 174 1.33 8.43 0.88
N GLY A 175 0.39 7.57 0.47
CA GLY A 175 -0.35 6.70 1.37
C GLY A 175 0.53 5.74 2.16
N TYR A 176 1.44 5.02 1.51
CA TYR A 176 2.33 4.07 2.18
C TYR A 176 3.37 4.76 3.06
N ILE A 177 3.98 5.86 2.60
CA ILE A 177 4.94 6.64 3.40
C ILE A 177 4.24 7.21 4.64
N ARG A 178 3.00 7.71 4.50
CA ARG A 178 2.19 8.14 5.64
C ARG A 178 1.95 7.02 6.63
N THR A 179 1.49 5.85 6.17
CA THR A 179 1.24 4.70 7.04
C THR A 179 2.50 4.30 7.80
N ALA A 180 3.67 4.32 7.15
CA ALA A 180 4.94 4.10 7.83
C ALA A 180 5.23 5.17 8.89
N ALA A 181 4.98 6.45 8.59
CA ALA A 181 5.19 7.56 9.51
C ALA A 181 4.27 7.51 10.74
N THR A 182 3.03 7.06 10.58
CA THR A 182 2.03 7.07 11.66
C THR A 182 1.80 5.70 12.29
N LEU A 183 2.66 4.71 12.01
CA LEU A 183 2.47 3.34 12.51
C LEU A 183 2.46 3.28 14.06
N ALA A 184 3.20 4.18 14.71
CA ALA A 184 3.26 4.32 16.16
C ALA A 184 1.98 4.90 16.78
N ASP A 185 1.14 5.58 16.00
CA ASP A 185 -0.05 6.27 16.49
C ASP A 185 -1.25 5.31 16.65
N ASP A 186 -1.25 4.19 15.92
CA ASP A 186 -2.27 3.17 16.04
C ASP A 186 -1.92 2.16 17.14
N LYS A 187 -2.81 2.03 18.14
CA LYS A 187 -2.60 1.14 19.28
C LYS A 187 -2.40 -0.33 18.90
N GLY A 188 -2.96 -0.76 17.77
CA GLY A 188 -2.85 -2.14 17.27
C GLY A 188 -1.51 -2.42 16.61
N THR A 189 -0.86 -1.41 16.02
CA THR A 189 0.41 -1.57 15.29
C THR A 189 1.61 -0.90 15.96
N ALA A 190 1.41 -0.13 17.01
CA ALA A 190 2.47 0.67 17.65
C ALA A 190 3.70 -0.16 18.07
N MET A 191 3.52 -1.42 18.47
CA MET A 191 4.61 -2.30 18.87
C MET A 191 5.58 -2.67 17.73
N TYR A 192 5.18 -2.49 16.47
CA TYR A 192 6.02 -2.74 15.30
C TYR A 192 6.79 -1.49 14.85
N ALA A 193 6.45 -0.31 15.40
CA ALA A 193 7.09 0.94 15.02
C ALA A 193 8.48 1.08 15.68
N LYS A 194 9.45 1.52 14.88
CA LYS A 194 10.81 1.84 15.32
C LYS A 194 11.00 3.36 15.26
N PRO A 195 11.42 4.04 16.35
CA PRO A 195 11.52 5.50 16.39
C PRO A 195 12.29 6.13 15.22
N GLN A 196 13.44 5.55 14.85
CA GLN A 196 14.27 6.06 13.75
C GLN A 196 13.57 5.94 12.39
N MET A 197 12.80 4.87 12.18
CA MET A 197 12.05 4.66 10.94
C MET A 197 10.82 5.59 10.90
N THR A 198 10.15 5.81 12.03
CA THR A 198 9.09 6.82 12.17
C THR A 198 9.57 8.21 11.78
N GLU A 199 10.74 8.63 12.29
CA GLU A 199 11.34 9.93 11.95
C GLU A 199 11.66 10.01 10.44
N THR A 200 12.30 8.98 9.90
CA THR A 200 12.66 8.91 8.47
C THR A 200 11.43 8.97 7.57
N ALA A 201 10.38 8.20 7.87
CA ALA A 201 9.14 8.19 7.11
C ALA A 201 8.37 9.52 7.25
N THR A 202 8.37 10.12 8.44
CA THR A 202 7.76 11.45 8.68
C THR A 202 8.44 12.53 7.84
N LYS A 203 9.78 12.55 7.82
CA LYS A 203 10.54 13.47 6.97
C LYS A 203 10.22 13.25 5.49
N ALA A 204 10.25 12.00 5.02
CA ALA A 204 9.95 11.68 3.63
C ALA A 204 8.51 12.07 3.23
N TYR A 205 7.54 11.91 4.14
CA TYR A 205 6.16 12.36 3.94
C TYR A 205 6.11 13.88 3.73
N HIS A 206 6.78 14.66 4.58
CA HIS A 206 6.79 16.12 4.45
C HIS A 206 7.51 16.59 3.19
N ASP A 207 8.63 15.97 2.82
CA ASP A 207 9.36 16.27 1.60
C ASP A 207 8.49 16.00 0.36
N LEU A 208 7.84 14.83 0.29
CA LEU A 208 6.93 14.47 -0.81
C LEU A 208 5.69 15.39 -0.84
N SER A 209 5.10 15.69 0.31
CA SER A 209 3.97 16.61 0.41
C SER A 209 4.32 18.00 -0.12
N THR A 210 5.55 18.47 0.14
CA THR A 210 6.04 19.77 -0.35
C THR A 210 6.25 19.74 -1.87
N ALA A 211 6.82 18.67 -2.40
CA ALA A 211 6.99 18.49 -3.84
C ALA A 211 5.65 18.41 -4.58
N LEU A 212 4.64 17.78 -3.97
CA LEU A 212 3.28 17.69 -4.53
C LEU A 212 2.56 19.04 -4.52
N VAL A 213 2.76 19.88 -3.50
CA VAL A 213 2.28 21.27 -3.52
C VAL A 213 2.83 22.02 -4.74
N ALA A 214 4.14 21.96 -4.95
CA ALA A 214 4.76 22.61 -6.12
C ALA A 214 4.23 22.03 -7.45
N SER A 215 3.97 20.73 -7.50
CA SER A 215 3.40 20.06 -8.67
C SER A 215 1.96 20.50 -8.95
N VAL A 216 1.13 20.63 -7.92
CA VAL A 216 -0.25 21.15 -8.04
C VAL A 216 -0.23 22.58 -8.57
N GLN A 217 0.61 23.45 -8.00
CA GLN A 217 0.73 24.85 -8.40
C GLN A 217 1.24 25.02 -9.84
N ALA A 218 2.05 24.08 -10.33
CA ALA A 218 2.52 24.03 -11.70
C ALA A 218 1.53 23.39 -12.69
N GLY A 219 0.36 22.92 -12.23
CA GLY A 219 -0.60 22.17 -13.06
C GLY A 219 -0.10 20.78 -13.47
N GLY A 220 0.85 20.22 -12.72
CA GLY A 220 1.50 18.94 -13.01
C GLY A 220 0.72 17.70 -12.58
N LEU A 221 -0.41 17.85 -11.90
CA LEU A 221 -1.31 16.75 -11.52
C LEU A 221 -2.62 16.83 -12.29
N ALA A 222 -3.05 15.69 -12.82
CA ALA A 222 -4.37 15.57 -13.43
C ALA A 222 -5.49 15.72 -12.38
N PHE A 223 -6.67 16.15 -12.82
CA PHE A 223 -7.83 16.37 -11.95
C PHE A 223 -8.17 15.15 -11.07
N GLU A 224 -8.19 13.95 -11.66
CA GLU A 224 -8.43 12.70 -10.94
C GLU A 224 -7.35 12.40 -9.89
N GLN A 225 -6.08 12.68 -10.20
CA GLN A 225 -4.98 12.47 -9.26
C GLN A 225 -5.14 13.39 -8.04
N MET A 226 -5.56 14.64 -8.24
CA MET A 226 -5.77 15.58 -7.14
C MET A 226 -6.85 15.09 -6.16
N MET A 227 -7.99 14.61 -6.70
CA MET A 227 -9.07 14.05 -5.88
C MET A 227 -8.60 12.81 -5.11
N ASN A 228 -7.89 11.90 -5.76
CA ASN A 228 -7.42 10.66 -5.13
C ASN A 228 -6.30 10.89 -4.10
N LEU A 229 -5.55 11.99 -4.21
CA LEU A 229 -4.45 12.32 -3.30
C LEU A 229 -4.94 12.94 -1.97
N PHE A 230 -6.06 13.68 -2.00
CA PHE A 230 -6.55 14.45 -0.85
C PHE A 230 -6.70 13.65 0.46
N PRO A 231 -7.23 12.41 0.48
CA PRO A 231 -7.36 11.63 1.72
C PRO A 231 -6.02 11.26 2.35
N TYR A 232 -4.95 11.26 1.55
CA TYR A 232 -3.59 10.92 1.98
C TYR A 232 -2.74 12.15 2.28
N ALA A 233 -3.20 13.34 1.88
CA ALA A 233 -2.47 14.59 1.96
C ALA A 233 -2.33 15.18 3.37
N SER A 234 -3.01 14.60 4.37
CA SER A 234 -2.77 14.90 5.79
C SER A 234 -2.08 13.74 6.50
N ILE A 235 -0.96 14.03 7.18
CA ILE A 235 -0.25 13.06 8.01
C ILE A 235 -1.12 12.62 9.20
N SER A 236 -1.95 13.52 9.73
CA SER A 236 -2.83 13.24 10.86
C SER A 236 -4.09 12.46 10.45
N ASN A 237 -4.19 12.02 9.18
CA ASN A 237 -5.34 11.32 8.62
C ASN A 237 -6.64 12.13 8.77
N TYR A 238 -6.54 13.44 8.50
CA TYR A 238 -7.70 14.31 8.31
C TYR A 238 -8.17 14.24 6.83
N PRO A 239 -9.48 14.31 6.54
CA PRO A 239 -10.57 14.20 7.51
C PRO A 239 -10.65 12.77 8.07
N LYS A 240 -11.10 12.66 9.33
CA LYS A 240 -11.27 11.34 9.97
C LYS A 240 -12.52 10.64 9.41
N PRO A 241 -12.51 9.31 9.23
CA PRO A 241 -13.68 8.58 8.75
C PRO A 241 -14.94 8.90 9.56
N SER A 242 -16.07 9.08 8.85
CA SER A 242 -17.38 9.46 9.40
C SER A 242 -17.47 10.84 10.07
N SER A 243 -16.40 11.64 10.06
CA SER A 243 -16.41 13.01 10.56
C SER A 243 -17.24 13.95 9.68
N LYS A 244 -17.50 15.17 10.16
CA LYS A 244 -18.14 16.21 9.34
C LYS A 244 -17.31 16.54 8.09
N GLY A 245 -15.98 16.62 8.23
CA GLY A 245 -15.10 16.88 7.10
C GLY A 245 -15.14 15.78 6.04
N ASP A 246 -15.18 14.52 6.48
CA ASP A 246 -15.27 13.34 5.61
C ASP A 246 -16.55 13.36 4.76
N LYS A 247 -17.69 13.65 5.40
CA LYS A 247 -18.98 13.77 4.71
C LYS A 247 -19.02 14.94 3.71
N LEU A 248 -18.35 16.05 4.02
CA LEU A 248 -18.25 17.19 3.12
C LEU A 248 -17.38 16.86 1.89
N TRP A 249 -16.25 16.19 2.12
CA TRP A 249 -15.39 15.70 1.05
C TRP A 249 -16.12 14.71 0.14
N ASP A 250 -16.69 13.64 0.70
CA ASP A 250 -17.42 12.62 -0.06
C ASP A 250 -18.60 13.21 -0.85
N GLY A 251 -19.35 14.13 -0.22
CA GLY A 251 -20.45 14.83 -0.87
C GLY A 251 -20.00 15.70 -2.04
N ALA A 252 -18.86 16.39 -1.92
CA ALA A 252 -18.28 17.15 -3.01
C ALA A 252 -17.84 16.24 -4.16
N MET A 253 -17.14 15.13 -3.86
CA MET A 253 -16.66 14.20 -4.88
C MET A 253 -17.81 13.52 -5.64
N ASP A 254 -18.86 13.06 -4.94
CA ASP A 254 -20.05 12.46 -5.57
C ASP A 254 -20.74 13.43 -6.55
N ARG A 255 -20.82 14.73 -6.20
CA ARG A 255 -21.38 15.75 -7.08
C ARG A 255 -20.50 16.04 -8.30
N ILE A 256 -19.17 16.10 -8.12
CA ILE A 256 -18.22 16.26 -9.24
C ILE A 256 -18.38 15.09 -10.22
N VAL A 257 -18.40 13.85 -9.73
CA VAL A 257 -18.55 12.66 -10.58
C VAL A 257 -19.88 12.66 -11.32
N LYS A 258 -20.99 13.01 -10.65
CA LYS A 258 -22.30 13.14 -11.29
C LYS A 258 -22.30 14.19 -12.40
N PHE A 259 -21.69 15.35 -12.15
CA PHE A 259 -21.55 16.42 -13.13
C PHE A 259 -20.80 15.94 -14.38
N ILE A 260 -19.62 15.33 -14.20
CA ILE A 260 -18.80 14.81 -15.31
C ILE A 260 -19.56 13.77 -16.14
N ASN A 261 -20.33 12.89 -15.49
CA ASN A 261 -21.10 11.88 -16.21
C ASN A 261 -22.27 12.48 -16.99
N GLN A 262 -22.96 13.49 -16.44
CA GLN A 262 -24.04 14.20 -17.13
C GLN A 262 -23.55 14.91 -18.40
N GLU A 263 -22.40 15.58 -18.33
CA GLU A 263 -21.78 16.25 -19.47
C GLU A 263 -21.50 15.25 -20.62
N LYS A 264 -20.95 14.09 -20.30
CA LYS A 264 -20.63 13.04 -21.27
C LYS A 264 -21.86 12.41 -21.94
N GLU A 265 -22.96 12.28 -21.21
CA GLU A 265 -24.15 11.55 -21.67
C GLU A 265 -25.15 12.44 -22.41
N SER A 266 -25.30 13.70 -22.01
CA SER A 266 -26.45 14.51 -22.43
C SER A 266 -26.18 15.49 -23.57
N GLY A 267 -24.95 15.99 -23.74
CA GLY A 267 -24.67 17.09 -24.68
C GLY A 267 -25.56 18.34 -24.47
N GLU A 268 -26.29 18.41 -23.35
CA GLU A 268 -27.21 19.46 -22.96
C GLU A 268 -26.57 20.33 -21.86
N SER A 269 -27.20 21.49 -21.57
CA SER A 269 -26.74 22.43 -20.55
C SER A 269 -26.55 21.74 -19.20
N VAL A 270 -25.30 21.64 -18.75
CA VAL A 270 -24.96 20.98 -17.49
C VAL A 270 -25.49 21.80 -16.30
N ASP A 271 -26.02 21.13 -15.28
CA ASP A 271 -26.56 21.77 -14.09
C ASP A 271 -25.45 22.38 -13.22
N ILE A 272 -25.21 23.68 -13.42
CA ILE A 272 -24.20 24.46 -12.69
C ILE A 272 -24.47 24.47 -11.17
N SER A 273 -25.70 24.23 -10.72
CA SER A 273 -26.03 24.20 -9.28
C SER A 273 -25.33 23.07 -8.52
N ALA A 274 -24.95 21.99 -9.22
CA ALA A 274 -24.13 20.93 -8.66
C ALA A 274 -22.74 21.44 -8.25
N LEU A 275 -22.14 22.32 -9.04
CA LEU A 275 -20.81 22.87 -8.79
C LEU A 275 -20.81 24.02 -7.79
N GLU A 276 -21.89 24.80 -7.73
CA GLU A 276 -22.11 25.71 -6.59
C GLU A 276 -22.16 24.94 -5.27
N SER A 277 -22.80 23.76 -5.28
CA SER A 277 -22.83 22.87 -4.12
C SER A 277 -21.46 22.31 -3.77
N VAL A 278 -20.66 21.89 -4.77
CA VAL A 278 -19.26 21.47 -4.58
C VAL A 278 -18.44 22.59 -3.94
N ARG A 279 -18.51 23.81 -4.48
CA ARG A 279 -17.83 24.97 -3.91
C ARG A 279 -18.23 25.19 -2.46
N ASN A 280 -19.53 25.15 -2.17
CA ASN A 280 -20.03 25.33 -0.80
C ASN A 280 -19.54 24.23 0.16
N ASP A 281 -19.49 22.97 -0.28
CA ASP A 281 -19.04 21.85 0.54
C ASP A 281 -17.53 21.91 0.80
N LEU A 282 -16.73 22.28 -0.21
CA LEU A 282 -15.28 22.45 -0.07
C LEU A 282 -14.89 23.69 0.76
N THR A 283 -15.62 24.81 0.63
CA THR A 283 -15.44 25.97 1.52
C THR A 283 -15.77 25.62 2.97
N LYS A 284 -16.88 24.91 3.20
CA LYS A 284 -17.22 24.42 4.56
C LYS A 284 -16.17 23.44 5.08
N LEU A 285 -15.58 22.62 4.21
CA LEU A 285 -14.49 21.72 4.59
C LEU A 285 -13.27 22.51 5.05
N GLN A 286 -12.90 23.58 4.33
CA GLN A 286 -11.85 24.52 4.74
C GLN A 286 -12.15 25.19 6.08
N GLU A 287 -13.39 25.61 6.32
CA GLU A 287 -13.81 26.21 7.59
C GLU A 287 -13.76 25.22 8.77
N VAL A 288 -14.35 24.03 8.58
CA VAL A 288 -14.40 22.98 9.61
C VAL A 288 -13.01 22.42 9.91
N GLY A 289 -12.14 22.36 8.89
CA GLY A 289 -10.79 21.84 8.96
C GLY A 289 -9.70 22.89 9.14
N LYS A 290 -10.04 24.15 9.45
CA LYS A 290 -9.08 25.28 9.44
C LYS A 290 -7.76 25.02 10.18
N ASN A 291 -7.79 24.23 11.25
CA ASN A 291 -6.62 23.91 12.07
C ASN A 291 -6.03 22.51 11.80
N ASP A 292 -6.72 21.69 10.99
CA ASP A 292 -6.39 20.28 10.77
C ASP A 292 -5.98 19.96 9.33
N LEU A 293 -6.37 20.81 8.37
CA LEU A 293 -5.97 20.69 6.97
C LEU A 293 -4.47 20.92 6.82
N SER A 294 -3.81 20.04 6.06
CA SER A 294 -2.41 20.25 5.69
C SER A 294 -2.29 21.28 4.56
N GLY A 295 -1.09 21.82 4.36
CA GLY A 295 -0.80 22.69 3.21
C GLY A 295 -1.14 22.03 1.88
N LEU A 296 -0.79 20.75 1.69
CA LEU A 296 -1.15 20.02 0.46
C LEU A 296 -2.67 19.87 0.29
N GLN A 297 -3.43 19.64 1.37
CA GLN A 297 -4.89 19.55 1.26
C GLN A 297 -5.54 20.87 0.85
N ILE A 298 -5.04 21.99 1.36
CA ILE A 298 -5.53 23.32 0.98
C ILE A 298 -5.31 23.55 -0.51
N GLU A 299 -4.08 23.32 -1.00
CA GLU A 299 -3.72 23.50 -2.41
C GLU A 299 -4.52 22.56 -3.32
N LEU A 300 -4.75 21.31 -2.91
CA LEU A 300 -5.59 20.37 -3.66
C LEU A 300 -7.04 20.86 -3.75
N ILE A 301 -7.63 21.36 -2.66
CA ILE A 301 -8.99 21.92 -2.69
C ILE A 301 -9.07 23.08 -3.68
N ASP A 302 -8.13 24.02 -3.61
CA ASP A 302 -8.12 25.21 -4.45
C ASP A 302 -7.92 24.87 -5.94
N ALA A 303 -7.03 23.91 -6.24
CA ALA A 303 -6.81 23.42 -7.60
C ALA A 303 -8.00 22.64 -8.15
N ILE A 304 -8.65 21.80 -7.34
CA ILE A 304 -9.89 21.09 -7.73
C ILE A 304 -11.00 22.08 -8.05
N LEU A 305 -11.19 23.12 -7.23
CA LEU A 305 -12.18 24.17 -7.49
C LEU A 305 -11.88 24.93 -8.78
N THR A 306 -10.61 25.29 -9.00
CA THR A 306 -10.17 26.01 -10.20
C THR A 306 -10.41 25.18 -11.46
N GLU A 307 -10.04 23.90 -11.43
CA GLU A 307 -10.21 23.01 -12.58
C GLU A 307 -11.69 22.70 -12.85
N ALA A 308 -12.50 22.51 -11.82
CA ALA A 308 -13.94 22.37 -11.96
C ALA A 308 -14.56 23.62 -12.63
N LEU A 309 -14.15 24.83 -12.25
CA LEU A 309 -14.59 26.07 -12.90
C LEU A 309 -14.12 26.19 -14.35
N ARG A 310 -12.89 25.76 -14.64
CA ARG A 310 -12.34 25.76 -16.00
C ARG A 310 -13.13 24.84 -16.92
N ILE A 311 -13.47 23.64 -16.47
CA ILE A 311 -14.29 22.67 -17.23
C ILE A 311 -15.65 23.29 -17.58
N ILE A 312 -16.28 24.01 -16.64
CA ILE A 312 -17.53 24.74 -16.91
C ILE A 312 -17.36 25.79 -18.00
N GLN A 313 -16.33 26.63 -17.88
CA GLN A 313 -16.13 27.79 -18.76
C GLN A 313 -15.62 27.42 -20.15
N GLY A 314 -14.91 26.29 -20.27
CA GLY A 314 -14.38 25.77 -21.54
C GLY A 314 -15.39 24.95 -22.35
N GLY A 315 -16.60 24.70 -21.84
CA GLY A 315 -17.68 24.01 -22.55
C GLY A 315 -18.22 24.74 -23.79
N ASP A 316 -17.71 25.95 -24.10
CA ASP A 316 -18.01 26.69 -25.34
C ASP A 316 -16.98 26.41 -26.48
N GLU A 317 -15.89 25.66 -26.24
CA GLU A 317 -14.84 25.39 -27.24
C GLU A 317 -14.43 23.90 -27.37
N LEU A 318 -15.39 22.98 -27.44
CA LEU A 318 -15.19 21.60 -27.93
C LEU A 318 -16.13 21.25 -29.08
#